data_AF-A0A9D3TE21-F1
#
_entry.id   AF-A0A9D3TE21-F1
#
_cell.length_a   1.000
_cell.length_b   1.000
_cell.length_c   1.000
_cell.angle_alpha   90.00
_cell.angle_beta   90.00
_cell.angle_gamma   90.00
#
_symmetry.space_group_name_H-M   'P 1'
#
loop_
_entity.id
_entity.type
_entity.pdbx_description
1 polymer ?
#
loop_
_entity_poly.entity_id
_entity_poly.type
_entity_poly.pdbx_seq_one_letter_code
_entity_poly.pdbx_strand_id
1 'polypeptide(L)'
;MWQEGNDLEEFAELNKYLTVFSGSSQEDVSYATVFWNSVTLQPPLESRLVSADISQRLKVAKNPQHCMNIACESPAPDTRCEETLQPAYLKQQAEKKRYLEMEYAITA
;
A
#
# COMPACT_ATOMS: atom_id res chain seq x y z
N MET A 1 8.17 14.79 -36.19
CA MET A 1 6.87 14.85 -35.47
C MET A 1 6.52 13.42 -35.14
N TRP A 2 6.33 13.15 -33.85
CA TRP A 2 6.69 11.94 -33.09
C TRP A 2 6.18 10.57 -33.61
N GLN A 3 7.05 9.56 -33.57
CA GLN A 3 6.82 8.14 -33.89
C GLN A 3 6.18 7.38 -32.71
N GLU A 4 5.19 7.96 -32.04
CA GLU A 4 4.60 7.36 -30.82
C GLU A 4 3.85 6.04 -31.05
N GLY A 5 3.49 5.71 -32.29
CA GLY A 5 2.78 4.47 -32.62
C GLY A 5 3.66 3.21 -32.66
N ASN A 6 4.97 3.34 -32.89
CA ASN A 6 5.86 2.20 -33.08
C ASN A 6 6.42 1.66 -31.75
N ASP A 7 6.56 2.55 -30.76
CA ASP A 7 7.20 2.24 -29.48
C ASP A 7 6.34 1.34 -28.58
N LEU A 8 5.01 1.47 -28.63
CA LEU A 8 4.09 0.64 -27.84
C LEU A 8 4.02 -0.80 -28.32
N GLU A 9 4.11 -1.00 -29.64
CA GLU A 9 4.06 -2.32 -30.26
C GLU A 9 5.38 -3.07 -30.08
N GLU A 10 6.52 -2.35 -30.16
CA GLU A 10 7.84 -2.86 -29.79
C GLU A 10 7.93 -3.23 -28.30
N PHE A 11 7.33 -2.42 -27.41
CA PHE A 11 7.29 -2.70 -25.97
C PHE A 11 6.42 -3.92 -25.64
N ALA A 12 5.31 -4.11 -26.35
CA ALA A 12 4.47 -5.30 -26.21
C ALA A 12 5.20 -6.58 -26.64
N GLU A 13 5.96 -6.53 -27.75
CA GLU A 13 6.80 -7.64 -28.20
C GLU A 13 7.94 -7.92 -27.21
N LEU A 14 8.58 -6.89 -26.64
CA LEU A 14 9.63 -7.07 -25.64
C LEU A 14 9.09 -7.72 -24.34
N ASN A 15 7.91 -7.31 -23.89
CA ASN A 15 7.28 -7.85 -22.67
C ASN A 15 7.01 -9.35 -22.76
N LYS A 16 6.71 -9.86 -23.96
CA LYS A 16 6.52 -11.29 -24.24
C LYS A 16 7.75 -12.14 -23.88
N TYR A 17 8.94 -11.54 -23.91
CA TYR A 17 10.19 -12.19 -23.54
C TYR A 17 10.60 -11.94 -22.08
N LEU A 18 10.01 -10.95 -21.40
CA LEU A 18 10.29 -10.63 -19.99
C LEU A 18 9.45 -11.44 -19.00
N THR A 19 8.21 -11.81 -19.36
CA THR A 19 7.30 -12.58 -18.50
C THR A 19 7.30 -14.08 -18.84
N VAL A 20 8.49 -14.66 -19.00
CA VAL A 20 8.65 -16.09 -19.29
C VAL A 20 8.92 -16.87 -18.00
N PHE A 21 7.92 -17.61 -17.53
CA PHE A 21 7.98 -18.44 -16.32
C PHE A 21 8.38 -19.88 -16.65
N SER A 22 9.64 -20.10 -17.03
CA SER A 22 10.15 -21.44 -17.35
C SER A 22 10.27 -22.32 -16.09
N GLY A 23 9.68 -23.51 -16.11
CA GLY A 23 9.73 -24.46 -14.99
C GLY A 23 8.60 -24.32 -13.97
N SER A 24 7.72 -23.33 -14.12
CA SER A 24 6.51 -23.16 -13.32
C SER A 24 5.34 -24.00 -13.86
N SER A 25 4.36 -24.30 -13.01
CA SER A 25 3.12 -24.96 -13.44
C SER A 25 2.27 -24.02 -14.29
N GLN A 26 1.39 -24.57 -15.15
CA GLN A 26 0.49 -23.76 -15.98
C GLN A 26 -0.42 -22.85 -15.14
N GLU A 27 -0.80 -23.30 -13.95
CA GLU A 27 -1.60 -22.54 -12.99
C GLU A 27 -0.82 -21.30 -12.50
N ASP A 28 0.44 -21.48 -12.08
CA ASP A 28 1.30 -20.39 -11.62
C ASP A 28 1.57 -19.35 -12.72
N VAL A 29 1.80 -19.81 -13.95
CA VAL A 29 1.97 -18.90 -15.10
C VAL A 29 0.72 -18.06 -15.31
N SER A 30 -0.47 -18.65 -15.19
CA SER A 30 -1.74 -17.93 -15.34
C SER A 30 -1.92 -16.86 -14.25
N TYR A 31 -1.61 -17.19 -12.99
CA TYR A 31 -1.69 -16.24 -11.88
C TYR A 31 -0.71 -15.09 -12.03
N ALA A 32 0.55 -15.39 -12.33
CA ALA A 32 1.58 -14.38 -12.51
C ALA A 32 1.24 -13.44 -13.68
N THR A 33 0.70 -13.97 -14.77
CA THR A 33 0.25 -13.16 -15.92
C THR A 33 -0.85 -12.19 -15.51
N VAL A 34 -1.89 -12.66 -14.81
CA VAL A 34 -2.99 -11.81 -14.33
C VAL A 34 -2.48 -10.76 -13.35
N PHE A 35 -1.60 -11.14 -12.42
CA PHE A 35 -1.01 -10.25 -11.44
C PHE A 35 -0.20 -9.13 -12.11
N TRP A 36 0.75 -9.47 -12.99
CA TRP A 36 1.59 -8.47 -13.65
C TRP A 36 0.80 -7.57 -14.59
N ASN A 37 -0.22 -8.10 -15.28
CA ASN A 37 -1.14 -7.29 -16.07
C ASN A 37 -1.97 -6.33 -15.19
N SER A 38 -2.22 -6.66 -13.93
CA SER A 38 -2.95 -5.78 -13.02
C SER A 38 -2.16 -4.57 -12.56
N VAL A 39 -0.81 -4.59 -12.64
CA VAL A 39 0.04 -3.50 -12.13
C VAL A 39 -0.12 -2.19 -12.90
N THR A 40 -0.50 -2.28 -14.18
CA THR A 40 -0.74 -1.13 -15.05
C THR A 40 -2.21 -0.71 -15.08
N LEU A 41 -3.11 -1.51 -14.50
CA LEU A 41 -4.51 -1.13 -14.38
C LEU A 41 -4.61 0.01 -13.38
N GLN A 42 -5.31 1.07 -13.79
CA GLN A 42 -5.67 2.10 -12.82
C GLN A 42 -6.53 1.46 -11.73
N PRO A 43 -6.28 1.78 -10.44
CA PRO A 43 -7.15 1.33 -9.37
C PRO A 43 -8.60 1.72 -9.72
N PRO A 44 -9.58 0.82 -9.49
CA PRO A 44 -10.98 1.10 -9.75
C PRO A 44 -11.41 2.46 -9.16
N LEU A 45 -12.32 3.16 -9.83
CA LEU A 45 -12.78 4.48 -9.38
C LEU A 45 -13.29 4.46 -7.93
N GLU A 46 -13.84 3.32 -7.52
CA GLU A 46 -14.40 3.04 -6.19
C GLU A 46 -13.33 2.85 -5.10
N SER A 47 -12.09 2.51 -5.45
CA SER A 47 -10.97 2.42 -4.51
C SER A 47 -10.19 3.73 -4.38
N ARG A 48 -10.63 4.79 -5.07
CA ARG A 48 -10.07 6.13 -4.89
C ARG A 48 -10.51 6.66 -3.53
N LEU A 49 -9.55 6.94 -2.65
CA LEU A 49 -9.76 7.57 -1.34
C LEU A 49 -10.48 8.93 -1.42
N VAL A 50 -10.51 9.52 -2.62
CA VAL A 50 -11.24 10.74 -2.93
C VAL A 50 -12.07 10.45 -4.18
N SER A 51 -13.39 10.28 -4.02
CA SER A 51 -14.31 10.23 -5.16
C SER A 51 -14.15 11.51 -6.00
N ALA A 52 -14.32 11.40 -7.31
CA ALA A 52 -14.16 12.55 -8.22
C ALA A 52 -15.12 13.72 -7.90
N ASP A 53 -16.23 13.46 -7.21
CA ASP A 53 -17.19 14.47 -6.75
C ASP A 53 -17.53 14.25 -5.26
N ILE A 54 -16.57 14.52 -4.39
CA ILE A 54 -16.86 14.70 -2.96
C ILE A 54 -17.30 16.14 -2.75
N SER A 55 -18.60 16.37 -2.78
CA SER A 55 -19.21 17.61 -2.31
C SER A 55 -19.70 17.45 -0.88
N GLN A 56 -19.42 18.45 -0.04
CA GLN A 56 -19.94 18.49 1.33
C GLN A 56 -21.45 18.71 1.28
N ARG A 57 -22.24 17.65 1.53
CA ARG A 57 -23.72 17.73 1.55
C ARG A 57 -24.27 18.68 2.61
N LEU A 58 -23.51 18.89 3.69
CA LEU A 58 -23.91 19.75 4.81
C LEU A 58 -23.34 21.15 4.63
N LYS A 59 -24.09 22.17 5.05
CA LYS A 59 -23.61 23.55 5.10
C LYS A 59 -22.31 23.61 5.90
N VAL A 60 -21.27 24.22 5.35
CA VAL A 60 -20.02 24.53 6.07
C VAL A 60 -20.36 25.34 7.30
N ALA A 61 -19.93 24.87 8.48
CA ALA A 61 -20.18 25.57 9.73
C ALA A 61 -19.59 26.99 9.65
N LYS A 62 -20.35 27.99 10.10
CA LYS A 62 -19.86 29.36 10.19
C LYS A 62 -18.71 29.42 11.21
N ASN A 63 -17.75 30.32 10.96
CA ASN A 63 -16.60 30.56 11.81
C ASN A 63 -17.03 30.59 13.29
N PRO A 64 -16.42 29.77 14.18
CA PRO A 64 -16.75 29.75 15.58
C PRO A 64 -16.26 31.06 16.22
N GLN A 65 -17.08 32.10 16.14
CA GLN A 65 -16.99 33.17 17.11
C GLN A 65 -17.47 32.60 18.44
N HIS A 66 -16.50 32.07 19.18
CA HIS A 66 -16.54 31.91 20.62
C HIS A 66 -17.60 30.92 21.15
N CYS A 67 -17.49 29.65 20.78
CA CYS A 67 -17.94 28.57 21.66
C CYS A 67 -16.74 28.07 22.49
N MET A 68 -16.73 28.44 23.77
CA MET A 68 -15.89 27.79 24.78
C MET A 68 -16.34 26.34 24.89
N ASN A 69 -15.79 25.46 24.05
CA ASN A 69 -16.06 24.03 24.13
C ASN A 69 -15.21 23.49 25.29
N ILE A 70 -15.87 23.11 26.39
CA ILE A 70 -15.26 22.43 27.55
C ILE A 70 -14.54 21.12 27.13
N ALA A 71 -14.87 20.58 25.95
CA ALA A 71 -14.22 19.41 25.36
C ALA A 71 -12.83 19.67 24.75
N CYS A 72 -12.32 20.90 24.76
CA CYS A 72 -10.92 21.20 24.43
C CYS A 72 -10.01 21.13 25.66
N GLU A 73 -10.33 20.26 26.62
CA GLU A 73 -9.28 19.69 27.45
C GLU A 73 -8.54 18.73 26.54
N SER A 74 -7.25 18.98 26.30
CA SER A 74 -6.37 18.08 25.55
C SER A 74 -6.69 16.65 25.96
N PRO A 75 -6.99 15.72 25.04
CA PRO A 75 -7.18 14.34 25.46
C PRO A 75 -5.92 13.97 26.23
N ALA A 76 -6.11 13.48 27.46
CA ALA A 76 -5.04 12.84 28.21
C ALA A 76 -4.28 11.90 27.25
N PRO A 77 -2.95 11.76 27.37
CA PRO A 77 -2.17 10.90 26.48
C PRO A 77 -2.93 9.59 26.30
N ASP A 78 -3.28 9.26 25.06
CA ASP A 78 -4.12 8.09 24.76
C ASP A 78 -3.31 6.82 25.04
N THR A 79 -3.27 6.44 26.32
CA THR A 79 -2.47 5.32 26.85
C THR A 79 -2.86 4.01 26.18
N ARG A 80 -4.08 3.92 25.63
CA ARG A 80 -4.55 2.72 24.95
C ARG A 80 -3.83 2.47 23.62
N CYS A 81 -3.45 3.53 22.91
CA CYS A 81 -2.69 3.40 21.67
C CYS A 81 -1.27 2.89 21.96
N GLU A 82 -0.61 3.46 22.97
CA GLU A 82 0.73 3.05 23.44
C GLU A 82 0.74 1.59 23.94
N GLU A 83 -0.23 1.19 24.76
CA GLU A 83 -0.36 -0.17 25.31
C GLU A 83 -0.53 -1.24 24.22
N THR A 84 -1.23 -0.92 23.12
CA THR A 84 -1.41 -1.88 22.01
C THR A 84 -0.16 -2.01 21.13
N LEU A 85 0.67 -0.97 21.03
CA LEU A 85 1.85 -0.93 20.17
C LEU A 85 3.08 -1.59 20.83
N GLN A 86 3.20 -1.49 22.17
CA GLN A 86 4.30 -2.11 22.91
C GLN A 86 4.49 -3.63 22.67
N PRO A 87 3.45 -4.49 22.75
CA PRO A 87 3.62 -5.92 22.55
C PRO A 87 4.04 -6.25 21.11
N ALA A 88 3.51 -5.53 20.11
CA ALA A 88 3.89 -5.72 18.71
C ALA A 88 5.35 -5.36 18.47
N TYR A 89 5.81 -4.23 19.03
CA TYR A 89 7.21 -3.79 18.95
C TYR A 89 8.17 -4.80 19.60
N LEU A 90 7.83 -5.32 20.78
CA LEU A 90 8.66 -6.29 21.48
C LEU A 90 8.77 -7.61 20.71
N LYS A 91 7.66 -8.06 20.10
CA LYS A 91 7.63 -9.25 19.24
C LYS A 91 8.53 -9.06 18.01
N GLN A 92 8.45 -7.90 17.36
CA GLN A 92 9.29 -7.58 16.21
C GLN A 92 10.79 -7.62 16.56
N GLN A 93 11.17 -7.08 17.72
CA GLN A 93 12.57 -7.11 18.19
C GLN A 93 13.06 -8.54 18.47
N ALA A 94 12.21 -9.39 19.04
CA ALA A 94 12.54 -10.79 19.29
C ALA A 94 12.74 -11.58 17.99
N GLU A 95 11.87 -11.39 17.00
CA GLU A 95 12.02 -12.02 15.68
C GLU A 95 13.30 -11.56 14.99
N LYS A 96 13.59 -10.26 15.00
CA LYS A 96 14.83 -9.70 14.44
C LYS A 96 16.08 -10.36 15.06
N LYS A 97 16.08 -10.57 16.38
CA LYS A 97 17.21 -11.25 17.06
C LYS A 97 17.34 -12.71 16.62
N ARG A 98 16.23 -13.46 16.53
CA ARG A 98 16.26 -14.86 16.05
C ARG A 98 16.86 -14.97 14.66
N TYR A 99 16.51 -14.06 13.74
CA TYR A 99 17.09 -14.07 12.40
C TYR A 99 18.58 -13.74 12.42
N LEU A 100 19.02 -12.75 13.21
CA LEU A 100 20.45 -12.42 13.33
C LEU A 100 21.27 -13.57 13.91
N GLU A 101 20.74 -14.25 14.93
CA GLU A 101 21.38 -15.44 15.52
C GLU A 101 21.43 -16.61 14.53
N MET A 102 20.36 -16.82 13.76
CA MET A 102 20.32 -17.82 12.70
C MET A 102 21.33 -17.52 11.60
N GLU A 103 21.39 -16.27 11.12
CA GLU A 103 22.39 -15.81 10.15
C GLU A 103 23.82 -16.06 10.65
N TYR A 104 24.10 -15.73 11.92
CA TYR A 104 25.40 -15.97 12.54
C TYR A 104 25.72 -17.46 12.64
N ALA A 105 24.74 -18.30 13.01
CA ALA A 105 24.90 -19.76 13.11
C ALA A 105 25.08 -20.45 11.74
N ILE A 106 24.56 -19.86 10.66
CA ILE A 106 24.76 -20.35 9.29
C ILE A 106 26.12 -19.92 8.74
N THR A 107 26.63 -18.76 9.18
CA THR A 107 27.87 -18.16 8.66
C THR A 107 29.13 -18.64 9.42
N ALA A 108 28.99 -19.24 10.60
CA ALA A 108 30.07 -19.76 11.44
C ALA A 108 30.33 -21.26 11.20
#